data_AF-A0A8K1G266-F1
#
_entry.id   AF-A0A8K1G266-F1
#
_cell.length_a   1.000
_cell.length_b   1.000
_cell.length_c   1.000
_cell.angle_alpha   90.00
_cell.angle_beta   90.00
_cell.angle_gamma   90.00
#
_symmetry.space_group_name_H-M   'P 1'
#
loop_
_entity.id
_entity.type
_entity.pdbx_description
1 polymer ?
#
loop_
_entity_poly.entity_id
_entity_poly.type
_entity_poly.pdbx_seq_one_letter_code
_entity_poly.pdbx_strand_id
1 'polypeptide(L)'
;MTSHLICHQQIHIRERLYKCPESEKRFQISSILLLHQRIHMEERPFCCPSCRKGLYLNSNLITHWRIHTERGPTSVQSVGRASPGSHP
;
A
#
# COMPACT_ATOMS: atom_id res chain seq x y z
N MET A 1 -35.03 -5.56 10.40
CA MET A 1 -34.98 -4.58 9.29
C MET A 1 -33.62 -3.88 9.26
N THR A 2 -32.54 -4.65 9.09
CA THR A 2 -31.14 -4.15 9.16
C THR A 2 -30.30 -4.67 8.02
N SER A 3 -30.58 -5.90 7.54
CA SER A 3 -29.96 -6.50 6.36
C SER A 3 -30.15 -5.69 5.08
N HIS A 4 -31.34 -5.10 4.87
CA HIS A 4 -31.61 -4.27 3.70
C HIS A 4 -30.78 -2.98 3.70
N LEU A 5 -30.63 -2.33 4.86
CA LEU A 5 -29.85 -1.10 4.98
C LEU A 5 -28.36 -1.35 4.75
N ILE A 6 -27.82 -2.46 5.28
CA ILE A 6 -26.43 -2.85 5.07
C ILE A 6 -26.16 -3.18 3.60
N CYS A 7 -27.07 -3.93 2.96
CA CYS A 7 -26.94 -4.28 1.54
C CYS A 7 -27.02 -3.03 0.64
N HIS A 8 -27.96 -2.14 0.92
CA HIS A 8 -28.12 -0.88 0.20
C HIS A 8 -26.89 0.04 0.35
N GLN A 9 -26.37 0.19 1.57
CA GLN A 9 -25.13 0.95 1.79
C GLN A 9 -23.92 0.30 1.13
N GLN A 10 -23.81 -1.03 1.15
CA GLN A 10 -22.77 -1.77 0.44
C GLN A 10 -22.82 -1.55 -1.08
N ILE A 11 -24.00 -1.50 -1.69
CA ILE A 11 -24.16 -1.21 -3.12
C ILE A 11 -23.67 0.22 -3.42
N HIS A 12 -24.15 1.21 -2.68
CA HIS A 12 -23.70 2.60 -2.84
C HIS A 12 -22.19 2.76 -2.63
N ILE A 13 -21.63 2.05 -1.64
CA ILE A 13 -20.19 2.02 -1.41
C ILE A 13 -19.50 1.43 -2.64
N ARG A 14 -19.92 0.23 -3.10
CA ARG A 14 -19.30 -0.50 -4.23
C ARG A 14 -19.37 0.24 -5.56
N GLU A 15 -20.44 1.00 -5.81
CA GLU A 15 -20.62 1.82 -7.01
C GLU A 15 -19.76 3.09 -6.98
N ARG A 16 -19.44 3.62 -5.80
CA ARG A 16 -18.66 4.84 -5.62
C ARG A 16 -17.16 4.59 -5.45
N LEU A 17 -16.71 3.34 -5.50
CA LEU A 17 -15.29 3.01 -5.40
C LEU A 17 -14.57 3.17 -6.74
N TYR A 18 -13.35 3.70 -6.67
CA TYR A 18 -12.41 3.71 -7.77
C TYR A 18 -11.75 2.33 -7.89
N LYS A 19 -11.97 1.64 -9.02
CA LYS A 19 -11.39 0.32 -9.32
C LYS A 19 -9.97 0.50 -9.88
N CYS A 20 -9.04 -0.31 -9.40
CA CYS A 20 -7.73 -0.41 -10.02
C CYS A 20 -7.82 -1.20 -11.36
N PRO A 21 -7.16 -0.76 -12.44
CA PRO A 21 -7.18 -1.50 -13.71
C PRO A 21 -6.32 -2.77 -13.67
N GLU A 22 -5.22 -2.74 -12.90
CA GLU A 22 -4.24 -3.83 -12.80
C GLU A 22 -4.51 -4.79 -11.63
N SER A 23 -5.58 -4.57 -10.85
CA SER A 23 -5.97 -5.47 -9.76
C SER A 23 -7.47 -5.35 -9.44
N GLU A 24 -8.06 -6.37 -8.83
CA GLU A 24 -9.49 -6.32 -8.46
C GLU A 24 -9.80 -5.43 -7.25
N LYS A 25 -8.79 -4.73 -6.70
CA LYS A 25 -8.97 -3.84 -5.56
C LYS A 25 -9.77 -2.59 -5.93
N ARG A 26 -10.60 -2.17 -4.99
CA ARG A 26 -11.46 -1.00 -5.09
C ARG A 26 -11.22 -0.07 -3.90
N PHE A 27 -11.13 1.23 -4.15
CA PHE A 27 -10.81 2.24 -3.14
C PHE A 27 -11.89 3.30 -3.06
N GLN A 28 -12.23 3.78 -1.86
CA GLN A 28 -13.26 4.82 -1.71
C GLN A 28 -12.79 6.20 -2.22
N ILE A 29 -11.48 6.39 -2.33
CA ILE A 29 -10.87 7.68 -2.62
C ILE A 29 -9.85 7.51 -3.76
N SER A 30 -9.91 8.39 -4.75
CA SER A 30 -9.04 8.36 -5.93
C SER A 30 -7.56 8.52 -5.58
N SER A 31 -7.22 9.35 -4.59
CA SER A 31 -5.84 9.51 -4.12
C SER A 31 -5.24 8.22 -3.54
N ILE A 32 -6.07 7.38 -2.91
CA ILE A 32 -5.64 6.06 -2.41
C ILE A 32 -5.46 5.10 -3.58
N LEU A 33 -6.32 5.15 -4.61
CA LEU A 33 -6.12 4.38 -5.84
C LEU A 33 -4.81 4.78 -6.53
N LEU A 34 -4.53 6.07 -6.70
CA LEU A 34 -3.29 6.56 -7.33
C LEU A 34 -2.05 6.11 -6.55
N LEU A 35 -2.13 6.12 -5.23
CA LEU A 35 -1.06 5.61 -4.40
C LEU A 35 -0.86 4.10 -4.60
N HIS A 36 -1.97 3.35 -4.62
CA HIS A 36 -1.94 1.91 -4.87
C HIS A 36 -1.33 1.62 -6.24
N GLN A 37 -1.61 2.40 -7.28
CA GLN A 37 -1.01 2.20 -8.61
C GLN A 37 0.53 2.30 -8.61
N ARG A 38 1.15 3.03 -7.67
CA ARG A 38 2.62 3.06 -7.55
C ARG A 38 3.22 1.69 -7.26
N ILE A 39 2.46 0.77 -6.66
CA ILE A 39 2.96 -0.59 -6.40
C ILE A 39 3.16 -1.37 -7.70
N HIS A 40 2.31 -1.11 -8.71
CA HIS A 40 2.38 -1.79 -10.01
C HIS A 40 3.50 -1.25 -10.88
N MET A 41 3.78 0.06 -10.76
CA MET A 41 4.90 0.71 -11.45
C MET A 41 6.26 0.40 -10.82
N GLU A 42 6.30 -0.33 -9.71
CA GLU A 42 7.49 -0.55 -8.88
C GLU A 42 8.21 0.75 -8.43
N GLU A 43 7.58 1.90 -8.61
CA GLU A 43 8.14 3.21 -8.28
C GLU A 43 8.16 3.39 -6.76
N ARG A 44 9.35 3.36 -6.19
CA ARG A 44 9.62 3.59 -4.77
C ARG A 44 10.36 4.90 -4.59
N PRO A 45 9.67 6.06 -4.67
CA PRO A 45 10.32 7.36 -4.63
C PRO A 45 10.99 7.67 -3.28
N PHE A 46 10.58 6.98 -2.20
CA PHE A 46 11.12 7.21 -0.87
C PHE A 46 12.10 6.10 -0.49
N CYS A 47 13.39 6.39 -0.55
CA CYS A 47 14.44 5.45 -0.16
C CYS A 47 14.95 5.75 1.25
N CYS A 48 15.03 4.73 2.09
CA CYS A 48 15.70 4.86 3.39
C CYS A 48 17.21 5.01 3.19
N PRO A 49 17.86 6.08 3.71
CA PRO A 49 19.30 6.26 3.56
C PRO A 49 20.11 5.20 4.31
N SER A 50 19.59 4.67 5.43
CA SER A 50 20.32 3.72 6.28
C SER A 50 20.36 2.30 5.73
N CYS A 51 19.29 1.82 5.11
CA CYS A 51 19.19 0.43 4.63
C CYS A 51 18.83 0.30 3.14
N ARG A 52 18.72 1.43 2.43
CA ARG A 52 18.32 1.51 1.01
C ARG A 52 16.98 0.86 0.67
N LYS A 53 16.12 0.61 1.67
CA LYS A 53 14.78 0.10 1.44
C LYS A 53 13.92 1.18 0.78
N GLY A 54 13.41 0.88 -0.42
CA GLY A 54 12.45 1.73 -1.13
C GLY A 54 11.04 1.56 -0.57
N LEU A 55 10.32 2.67 -0.44
CA LEU A 55 8.98 2.79 0.08
C LEU A 55 8.12 3.66 -0.85
N TYR A 56 6.83 3.36 -0.92
CA TYR A 56 5.86 4.06 -1.78
C TYR A 56 5.32 5.36 -1.18
N LEU A 57 5.48 5.54 0.14
CA LEU A 57 4.94 6.64 0.94
C LEU A 57 5.99 7.26 1.87
N ASN A 58 5.94 8.58 2.01
CA ASN A 58 6.76 9.32 2.96
C ASN A 58 6.42 8.98 4.43
N SER A 59 5.13 8.85 4.76
CA SER A 59 4.72 8.43 6.11
C SER A 59 5.30 7.07 6.50
N ASN A 60 5.34 6.13 5.55
CA ASN A 60 5.97 4.82 5.76
C ASN A 60 7.48 4.96 5.96
N LEU A 61 8.16 5.87 5.26
CA LEU A 61 9.59 6.15 5.46
C LEU A 61 9.86 6.72 6.85
N ILE A 62 9.06 7.67 7.32
CA ILE A 62 9.20 8.27 8.65
C ILE A 62 9.04 7.21 9.73
N THR A 63 7.98 6.40 9.65
CA THR A 63 7.74 5.30 10.62
C THR A 63 8.82 4.23 10.53
N HIS A 64 9.27 3.89 9.32
CA HIS A 64 10.39 2.97 9.12
C HIS A 64 11.69 3.50 9.73
N TRP A 65 11.94 4.80 9.61
CA TRP A 65 13.14 5.44 10.13
C TRP A 65 13.20 5.41 11.66
N ARG A 66 12.05 5.51 12.35
CA ARG A 66 11.98 5.35 13.81
C ARG A 66 12.54 4.02 14.29
N ILE A 67 12.36 2.94 13.51
CA ILE A 67 12.90 1.62 13.88
C ILE A 67 14.43 1.65 13.92
N HIS A 68 15.09 2.38 13.02
CA HIS A 68 16.55 2.54 13.05
C HIS A 68 17.01 3.35 14.26
N THR A 69 16.23 4.36 14.66
CA THR A 69 16.54 5.24 15.78
C THR A 69 16.26 4.58 17.14
N GLU A 70 15.21 3.77 17.26
CA GLU A 70 14.76 3.16 18.52
C GLU A 70 15.38 1.77 18.79
N ARG A 71 15.76 1.01 17.76
CA ARG A 71 16.39 -0.31 17.91
C ARG A 71 17.91 -0.34 17.66
N GLY A 72 18.53 0.76 17.25
CA GLY A 72 19.95 0.75 16.88
C GLY A 72 20.24 -0.11 15.63
N PRO A 73 21.45 -0.01 15.04
CA PRO A 73 21.76 -0.48 13.68
C PRO A 73 21.95 -1.99 13.57
N THR A 74 21.20 -2.80 14.33
CA THR A 74 21.41 -4.24 14.37
C THR A 74 20.24 -5.00 13.79
N SER A 75 20.53 -5.57 12.61
CA SER A 75 19.82 -6.63 11.92
C SER A 75 18.47 -6.28 11.30
N VAL A 76 18.52 -5.80 10.06
CA VAL A 76 17.65 -6.39 9.04
C VAL A 76 18.56 -6.90 7.94
N GLN A 77 18.87 -8.19 8.03
CA GLN A 77 19.47 -8.96 6.96
C GLN A 77 18.75 -8.66 5.65
N SER A 78 19.55 -8.53 4.60
CA SER A 78 19.10 -8.57 3.21
C SER A 78 18.11 -9.71 3.00
N VAL A 79 16.83 -9.38 2.87
CA VAL A 79 15.95 -10.07 1.95
C VAL A 79 15.76 -9.05 0.83
N GLY A 80 16.52 -9.17 -0.26
CA GLY A 80 16.39 -10.33 -1.12
C GLY A 80 15.26 -9.99 -2.07
N ARG A 81 15.67 -9.75 -3.32
CA ARG A 81 14.84 -9.43 -4.48
C ARG A 81 13.58 -10.28 -4.59
N ALA A 82 12.67 -9.77 -5.43
CA ALA A 82 11.71 -10.50 -6.26
C ALA A 82 10.48 -11.05 -5.50
N SER A 83 9.25 -10.98 -5.98
CA SER A 83 8.78 -10.76 -7.35
C SER A 83 7.25 -10.51 -7.37
N PRO A 84 6.69 -10.17 -8.54
CA PRO A 84 5.32 -9.69 -8.73
C PRO A 84 4.32 -10.84 -8.83
N GLY A 85 3.03 -10.52 -8.67
CA GLY A 85 1.94 -11.34 -9.17
C GLY A 85 1.66 -12.63 -8.39
N SER A 86 0.52 -12.67 -7.72
CA SER A 86 -0.17 -13.92 -7.43
C SER A 86 -1.63 -13.76 -7.84
N HIS A 87 -1.86 -13.97 -9.13
CA HIS A 87 -3.08 -14.55 -9.70
C HIS A 87 -2.60 -15.88 -10.33
N PRO A 88 -3.30 -17.00 -10.15
CA PRO A 88 -4.74 -17.15 -10.36
C PRO A 88 -5.55 -17.40 -9.09
#